data_AF-A0A4V2ZTE7-F1
#
_entry.id   AF-A0A4V2ZTE7-F1
#
_cell.length_a   1.000
_cell.length_b   1.000
_cell.length_c   1.000
_cell.angle_alpha   90.00
_cell.angle_beta   90.00
_cell.angle_gamma   90.00
#
_symmetry.space_group_name_H-M   'P 1'
#
loop_
_entity.id
_entity.type
_entity.pdbx_description
1 polymer ?
#
loop_
_entity_poly.entity_id
_entity_poly.type
_entity_poly.pdbx_seq_one_letter_code
_entity_poly.pdbx_strand_id
1 'polypeptide(L)'
;MTAQITQEQHEAAAHVLWYFKREGWQPGSFTESLLSTFGKADMNNVRKLAGAFPELGDAFQLGAYFAGGIEILRERFNAGLRQ
;
A
#
# COMPACT_ATOMS: atom_id res chain seq x y z
N MET A 1 22.28 3.25 4.77
CA MET A 1 21.81 3.61 3.43
C MET A 1 20.29 3.66 3.49
N THR A 2 19.69 4.85 3.56
CA THR A 2 18.24 5.00 3.45
C THR A 2 17.87 4.76 1.99
N ALA A 3 17.21 3.63 1.69
CA ALA A 3 16.67 3.39 0.35
C ALA A 3 15.66 4.50 0.03
N GLN A 4 15.85 5.19 -1.09
CA GLN A 4 14.87 6.15 -1.60
C GLN A 4 13.59 5.39 -1.97
N ILE A 5 12.45 5.91 -1.50
CA ILE A 5 11.12 5.42 -1.86
C ILE A 5 10.84 5.84 -3.31
N THR A 6 10.44 4.89 -4.16
CA THR A 6 10.04 5.18 -5.54
C THR A 6 8.68 5.88 -5.58
N GLN A 7 8.35 6.53 -6.70
CA GLN A 7 7.04 7.18 -6.88
C GLN A 7 5.89 6.17 -6.76
N GLU A 8 6.05 4.96 -7.28
CA GLU A 8 5.05 3.88 -7.21
C GLU A 8 4.86 3.39 -5.78
N GLN A 9 5.95 3.28 -5.00
CA GLN A 9 5.87 2.93 -3.58
C GLN A 9 5.21 4.04 -2.73
N HIS A 10 5.46 5.30 -3.08
CA HIS A 10 4.82 6.46 -2.46
C HIS A 10 3.31 6.46 -2.72
N GLU A 11 2.90 6.28 -3.98
CA GLU A 11 1.49 6.22 -4.38
C GLU A 11 0.78 5.00 -3.78
N ALA A 12 1.42 3.82 -3.80
CA ALA A 12 0.90 2.62 -3.16
C ALA A 12 0.69 2.80 -1.65
N ALA A 13 1.64 3.44 -0.96
CA ALA A 13 1.51 3.76 0.46
C ALA A 13 0.33 4.70 0.72
N ALA A 14 0.16 5.75 -0.09
CA ALA A 14 -0.95 6.69 0.03
C ALA A 14 -2.32 5.99 -0.12
N HIS A 15 -2.48 5.15 -1.15
CA HIS A 15 -3.73 4.46 -1.43
C HIS A 15 -4.07 3.40 -0.38
N VAL A 16 -3.08 2.62 0.08
CA VAL A 16 -3.30 1.62 1.13
C VAL A 16 -3.60 2.27 2.47
N LEU A 17 -2.91 3.37 2.79
CA LEU A 17 -3.20 4.14 4.00
C LEU A 17 -4.63 4.70 3.96
N TRP A 18 -5.10 5.15 2.79
CA TRP A 18 -6.48 5.61 2.62
C TRP A 18 -7.48 4.48 2.84
N TYR A 19 -7.18 3.28 2.35
CA TYR A 19 -8.02 2.10 2.52
C TYR A 19 -8.20 1.72 4.00
N PHE A 20 -7.13 1.73 4.81
CA PHE A 20 -7.20 1.31 6.22
C PHE A 20 -7.60 2.41 7.20
N LYS A 21 -7.19 3.67 6.95
CA LYS A 21 -7.32 4.77 7.92
C LYS A 21 -7.97 6.02 7.36
N ARG A 22 -8.31 6.07 6.07
CA ARG A 22 -8.77 7.30 5.38
C ARG A 22 -7.76 8.45 5.50
N GLU A 23 -6.48 8.11 5.59
CA GLU A 23 -5.35 9.03 5.57
C GLU A 23 -4.59 8.85 4.25
N GLY A 24 -3.95 9.88 3.70
CA GLY A 24 -3.29 9.80 2.38
C GLY A 24 -4.22 10.21 1.23
N TRP A 25 -4.06 9.58 0.07
CA TRP A 25 -4.79 9.94 -1.14
C TRP A 25 -5.87 8.91 -1.47
N GLN A 26 -7.05 9.39 -1.83
CA GLN A 26 -8.11 8.51 -2.31
C GLN A 26 -7.71 7.90 -3.66
N PRO A 27 -7.67 6.57 -3.80
CA PRO A 27 -7.41 5.92 -5.08
C PRO A 27 -8.55 6.14 -6.07
N GLY A 28 -8.22 6.05 -7.37
CA GLY A 28 -9.23 5.89 -8.42
C GLY A 28 -9.98 4.55 -8.31
N SER A 29 -11.07 4.41 -9.05
CA SER A 29 -12.01 3.27 -8.96
C SER A 29 -11.36 1.91 -9.20
N PHE A 30 -10.38 1.83 -10.11
CA PHE A 30 -9.64 0.59 -10.37
C PHE A 30 -8.84 0.17 -9.13
N THR A 31 -8.01 1.06 -8.60
CA THR A 31 -7.16 0.78 -7.43
C THR A 31 -7.99 0.54 -6.17
N GLU A 32 -9.10 1.25 -6.00
CA GLU A 32 -10.06 0.97 -4.92
C GLU A 32 -10.63 -0.46 -5.02
N SER A 33 -11.04 -0.87 -6.22
CA SER A 33 -11.56 -2.23 -6.47
C SER A 33 -10.48 -3.29 -6.23
N LEU A 34 -9.23 -3.00 -6.62
CA LEU A 34 -8.09 -3.88 -6.40
C LEU A 34 -7.78 -4.04 -4.91
N LEU A 35 -7.74 -2.96 -4.13
CA LEU A 35 -7.55 -3.00 -2.67
C LEU A 35 -8.69 -3.73 -1.95
N SER A 36 -9.94 -3.53 -2.40
CA SER A 36 -11.09 -4.30 -1.92
C SER A 36 -10.93 -5.79 -2.22
N THR A 37 -10.36 -6.14 -3.37
CA THR A 37 -10.07 -7.53 -3.76
C THR A 37 -8.96 -8.12 -2.88
N PHE A 38 -7.88 -7.39 -2.62
CA PHE A 38 -6.85 -7.79 -1.65
C PHE A 38 -7.45 -8.07 -0.26
N GLY A 39 -8.34 -7.19 0.24
CA GLY A 39 -9.01 -7.37 1.54
C GLY A 39 -9.96 -8.56 1.63
N LYS A 40 -10.45 -9.07 0.51
CA LYS A 40 -11.33 -10.25 0.44
C LYS A 40 -10.58 -11.55 0.15
N ALA A 41 -9.39 -11.46 -0.43
CA ALA A 41 -8.63 -12.61 -0.88
C ALA A 41 -8.04 -13.41 0.29
N ASP A 42 -8.01 -14.73 0.16
CA ASP A 42 -7.18 -15.59 1.00
C ASP A 42 -5.68 -15.35 0.72
N MET A 43 -4.81 -15.80 1.62
CA MET A 43 -3.37 -15.56 1.54
C MET A 43 -2.73 -16.04 0.22
N ASN A 44 -3.24 -17.10 -0.40
CA ASN A 44 -2.69 -17.58 -1.68
C ASN A 44 -3.06 -16.64 -2.82
N ASN A 45 -4.29 -16.14 -2.84
CA ASN A 45 -4.72 -15.15 -3.82
C ASN A 45 -4.08 -13.77 -3.57
N VAL A 46 -3.88 -13.35 -2.31
CA VAL A 46 -3.07 -12.16 -1.97
C VAL A 46 -1.67 -12.27 -2.56
N ARG A 47 -1.01 -13.44 -2.45
CA ARG A 47 0.33 -13.64 -3.02
C ARG A 47 0.34 -13.52 -4.55
N LYS A 48 -0.68 -14.03 -5.24
CA LYS A 48 -0.82 -13.89 -6.70
C LYS A 48 -1.04 -12.43 -7.10
N LEU A 49 -1.90 -11.72 -6.38
CA LEU A 49 -2.17 -10.31 -6.61
C LEU A 49 -0.91 -9.46 -6.36
N ALA A 50 -0.16 -9.73 -5.29
CA ALA A 50 1.11 -9.07 -5.01
C ALA A 50 2.16 -9.34 -6.11
N GLY A 51 2.17 -10.53 -6.70
CA GLY A 51 3.02 -10.82 -7.87
C GLY A 51 2.66 -10.01 -9.11
N ALA A 52 1.39 -9.62 -9.28
CA ALA A 52 0.92 -8.81 -10.40
C ALA A 52 1.01 -7.29 -10.14
N PHE A 53 0.90 -6.88 -8.87
CA PHE A 53 0.94 -5.48 -8.42
C PHE A 53 1.89 -5.35 -7.22
N PRO A 54 3.21 -5.34 -7.44
CA PRO A 54 4.21 -5.49 -6.38
C PRO A 54 4.13 -4.42 -5.30
N GLU A 55 4.13 -3.14 -5.68
CA GLU A 55 4.20 -2.01 -4.75
C GLU A 55 2.93 -1.92 -3.91
N LEU A 56 1.77 -2.16 -4.54
CA LEU A 56 0.47 -2.16 -3.87
C LEU A 56 0.31 -3.39 -2.97
N GLY A 57 0.80 -4.55 -3.41
CA GLY A 57 0.80 -5.78 -2.64
C GLY A 57 1.67 -5.68 -1.40
N ASP A 58 2.89 -5.16 -1.53
CA ASP A 58 3.82 -4.91 -0.42
C ASP A 58 3.21 -3.94 0.58
N ALA A 59 2.67 -2.81 0.10
CA ALA A 59 2.02 -1.83 0.97
C ALA A 59 0.79 -2.43 1.68
N PHE A 60 -0.04 -3.20 0.97
CA PHE A 60 -1.22 -3.85 1.54
C PHE A 60 -0.82 -4.86 2.63
N GLN A 61 0.13 -5.74 2.36
CA GLN A 61 0.61 -6.73 3.32
C GLN A 61 1.21 -6.08 4.56
N LEU A 62 1.96 -4.99 4.37
CA LEU A 62 2.50 -4.18 5.45
C LEU A 62 1.37 -3.66 6.34
N GLY A 63 0.35 -3.02 5.76
CA GLY A 63 -0.80 -2.48 6.51
C GLY A 63 -1.68 -3.55 7.16
N ALA A 64 -1.84 -4.71 6.52
CA ALA A 64 -2.76 -5.76 6.95
C ALA A 64 -2.17 -6.72 8.00
N TYR A 65 -0.87 -7.06 7.89
CA TYR A 65 -0.28 -8.18 8.61
C TYR A 65 0.92 -7.83 9.49
N PHE A 66 1.53 -6.66 9.29
CA PHE A 66 2.70 -6.26 10.07
C PHE A 66 2.32 -5.37 11.24
N ALA A 67 2.78 -5.73 12.45
CA ALA A 67 2.63 -4.88 13.62
C ALA A 67 3.39 -3.56 13.40
N GLY A 68 2.68 -2.43 13.47
CA GLY A 68 3.25 -1.11 13.15
C GLY A 68 3.33 -0.79 11.65
N GLY A 69 2.79 -1.64 10.77
CA GLY A 69 2.84 -1.43 9.33
C GLY A 69 2.14 -0.15 8.86
N ILE A 70 1.07 0.28 9.55
CA ILE A 70 0.42 1.58 9.30
C ILE A 70 1.39 2.75 9.48
N GLU A 71 2.27 2.70 10.50
CA GLU A 71 3.24 3.78 10.72
C GLU A 71 4.30 3.80 9.64
N ILE A 72 4.79 2.63 9.23
CA ILE A 72 5.72 2.51 8.11
C ILE A 72 5.08 3.04 6.82
N LEU A 73 3.79 2.81 6.58
CA LEU A 73 3.06 3.39 5.44
C LEU A 73 3.02 4.92 5.50
N ARG A 74 2.81 5.52 6.68
CA ARG A 74 2.88 6.99 6.85
C ARG A 74 4.28 7.53 6.57
N GLU A 75 5.32 6.85 7.04
CA GLU A 75 6.70 7.25 6.76
C GLU A 75 6.98 7.24 5.25
N ARG A 76 6.56 6.17 4.55
CA ARG A 76 6.69 6.06 3.09
C ARG A 76 5.91 7.16 2.35
N PHE A 77 4.69 7.45 2.82
CA PHE A 77 3.90 8.55 2.29
C PHE A 77 4.60 9.91 2.48
N ASN A 78 5.05 10.21 3.69
CA ASN A 78 5.70 11.49 3.99
C ASN A 78 7.08 11.65 3.34
N ALA A 79 7.78 10.56 3.04
CA ALA A 79 9.08 10.58 2.38
C ALA A 79 8.99 11.03 0.91
N GLY A 80 7.88 10.73 0.22
CA GLY A 80 7.65 11.16 -1.16
C GLY A 80 7.33 12.65 -1.33
N LEU A 81 6.92 13.33 -0.24
CA LEU A 81 6.62 14.77 -0.24
C LEU A 81 7.87 15.67 -0.09
N ARG A 82 9.05 15.10 0.13
CA ARG A 82 10.31 15.84 0.34
C ARG A 82 11.24 15.91 -0.88
N GLN A 83 10.74 15.56 -2.07
CA GLN A 83 11.48 15.65 -3.33
C GLN A 83 11.24 16.98 -4.04
#